data_AF-A0AAD7QX32-F1
#
_entry.id   AF-A0AAD7QX32-F1
#
_cell.length_a   1.000
_cell.length_b   1.000
_cell.length_c   1.000
_cell.angle_alpha   90.00
_cell.angle_beta   90.00
_cell.angle_gamma   90.00
#
_symmetry.space_group_name_H-M   'P 1'
#
loop_
_entity.id
_entity.type
_entity.pdbx_description
1 polymer ?
#
loop_
_entity_poly.entity_id
_entity_poly.type
_entity_poly.pdbx_seq_one_letter_code
_entity_poly.pdbx_strand_id
1 'polypeptide(L)'
;MSSPPPASSNVVDQTSIQPELIQNQTTDIEAVAPVQTGASDVPYTVFSPSRKRAICAAATCSALFSPLATNIYFPSITDIASDLHVSVEMINITVTTYMILQGIAPMFWGSFADAFGRRPVYLATITVFVFANLGLALQDSYAGLLVLRMCQSAGSSATVAIGAGTIADVAVPAERGHYMGLFSAGVMVAPAIAPIFGGALSETSYGWRASFWFLFAAGAALLTILFVWMPETGRNIVGNGSIPPRGINMSLLDMFSRRQKKEVGLVSTVTRKPHQAANPLRCIAIISQKDVGIVLLANGLIYTGFYCITVGFSSQMATVYNLTTLKVGLCFLPYGAGCSMGSIVVGRLLDYEFRKFARKSDYGDGRSVRQNPDFPLERARMSSVWYLVAVVAADTLIFGWTFRANISIAVPLVLLFINGFGITGLFTFEQVLLVDLYPQESASVTAANNLVRCLLGAAGSAVVDRVISAIGMGWTYTIVTAMILLSIPLLIAELLCGQKWRRARFEKLQELSKDERRAEGKPERAKNGKGEDVEIPGAASPDAEIDGANSEHKKE
;
A
#
# COMPACT_ATOMS: atom_id res chain seq x y z
N MET A 1 40.40 -4.29 58.28
CA MET A 1 40.60 -5.42 57.35
C MET A 1 39.36 -6.29 57.45
N SER A 2 38.47 -6.10 56.48
CA SER A 2 37.17 -6.71 56.31
C SER A 2 37.31 -8.03 55.54
N SER A 3 36.79 -9.12 56.11
CA SER A 3 36.66 -10.42 55.43
C SER A 3 35.18 -10.78 55.29
N PRO A 4 34.75 -11.38 54.18
CA PRO A 4 33.33 -11.51 53.81
C PRO A 4 32.69 -12.81 54.33
N PRO A 5 31.35 -12.91 54.36
CA PRO A 5 30.64 -14.18 54.52
C PRO A 5 30.28 -14.85 53.17
N PRO A 6 29.90 -16.14 53.19
CA PRO A 6 30.07 -17.06 52.06
C PRO A 6 28.81 -17.31 51.22
N ALA A 7 29.01 -18.06 50.13
CA ALA A 7 28.05 -18.48 49.12
C ALA A 7 27.17 -19.69 49.51
N SER A 8 25.97 -19.76 48.92
CA SER A 8 25.15 -20.98 48.69
C SER A 8 24.40 -20.79 47.35
N SER A 9 24.75 -21.53 46.29
CA SER A 9 24.27 -22.85 45.85
C SER A 9 22.82 -22.92 45.34
N ASN A 10 22.69 -22.65 44.03
CA ASN A 10 21.85 -23.26 42.98
C ASN A 10 20.82 -24.38 43.30
N VAL A 11 19.69 -24.27 42.58
CA VAL A 11 18.88 -25.30 41.85
C VAL A 11 17.41 -25.48 42.29
N VAL A 12 16.55 -24.85 41.48
CA VAL A 12 15.29 -25.32 40.84
C VAL A 12 14.11 -25.70 41.73
N ASP A 13 13.04 -24.91 41.60
CA ASP A 13 11.73 -25.49 41.29
C ASP A 13 11.11 -24.71 40.11
N GLN A 14 10.76 -25.44 39.05
CA GLN A 14 10.06 -24.94 37.87
C GLN A 14 8.56 -25.00 38.14
N THR A 15 7.84 -23.90 37.98
CA THR A 15 6.57 -23.80 37.23
C THR A 15 5.92 -22.42 37.42
N SER A 16 5.13 -22.01 36.42
CA SER A 16 4.34 -20.77 36.30
C SER A 16 5.06 -19.53 35.74
N ILE A 17 5.36 -19.59 34.43
CA ILE A 17 5.52 -18.39 33.60
C ILE A 17 4.13 -17.75 33.47
N GLN A 18 3.91 -16.62 34.15
CA GLN A 18 2.79 -15.72 33.89
C GLN A 18 3.20 -14.72 32.79
N PRO A 19 2.40 -14.54 31.71
CA PRO A 19 2.68 -13.53 30.70
C PRO A 19 2.01 -12.19 31.08
N GLU A 20 2.67 -11.39 31.92
CA GLU A 20 2.34 -9.95 32.05
C GLU A 20 3.21 -9.14 31.09
N LEU A 21 2.78 -9.00 29.83
CA LEU A 21 3.26 -7.98 28.89
C LEU A 21 2.40 -7.93 27.61
N ILE A 22 1.06 -7.96 27.77
CA ILE A 22 0.10 -7.63 26.71
C ILE A 22 -1.05 -6.85 27.35
N GLN A 23 -0.80 -5.65 27.84
CA GLN A 23 -1.88 -4.81 28.37
C GLN A 23 -1.53 -3.34 28.20
N ASN A 24 -1.82 -2.85 26.99
CA ASN A 24 -2.17 -1.47 26.65
C ASN A 24 -2.42 -1.37 25.14
N GLN A 25 -3.22 -2.31 24.64
CA GLN A 25 -3.74 -2.32 23.28
C GLN A 25 -5.22 -2.49 23.44
N THR A 26 -5.95 -1.38 23.36
CA THR A 26 -7.38 -1.26 23.02
C THR A 26 -7.70 0.23 23.22
N THR A 27 -7.67 0.98 22.12
CA THR A 27 -8.13 2.37 22.11
C THR A 27 -9.24 2.45 21.07
N ASP A 28 -10.46 2.44 21.58
CA ASP A 28 -11.69 2.97 21.01
C ASP A 28 -11.78 3.06 19.48
N ILE A 29 -12.22 1.96 18.89
CA ILE A 29 -12.86 1.98 17.58
C ILE A 29 -14.23 1.34 17.75
N GLU A 30 -15.21 2.10 18.25
CA GLU A 30 -16.63 2.00 17.85
C GLU A 30 -17.52 2.90 18.71
N ALA A 31 -17.70 4.13 18.27
CA ALA A 31 -18.95 4.83 18.53
C ALA A 31 -19.32 5.52 17.22
N VAL A 32 -20.01 4.77 16.35
CA VAL A 32 -20.96 5.43 15.44
C VAL A 32 -22.12 5.85 16.32
N ALA A 33 -21.97 7.02 16.94
CA ALA A 33 -23.14 7.77 17.36
C ALA A 33 -23.98 8.01 16.09
N PRO A 34 -25.32 7.92 16.15
CA PRO A 34 -26.15 8.37 15.05
C PRO A 34 -25.72 9.80 14.73
N VAL A 35 -25.48 10.08 13.45
CA VAL A 35 -25.17 11.43 12.96
C VAL A 35 -26.37 12.29 13.32
N GLN A 36 -26.33 12.92 14.50
CA GLN A 36 -27.05 14.14 14.74
C GLN A 36 -26.51 15.12 13.71
N THR A 37 -27.37 15.52 12.78
CA THR A 37 -27.14 16.64 11.88
C THR A 37 -27.10 17.94 12.68
N GLY A 38 -26.05 18.11 13.49
CA GLY A 38 -25.56 19.39 13.95
C GLY A 38 -24.28 19.66 13.16
N ALA A 39 -24.30 20.69 12.32
CA ALA A 39 -23.13 21.11 11.56
C ALA A 39 -21.96 21.41 12.52
N SER A 40 -20.96 20.54 12.58
CA SER A 40 -19.67 20.92 13.15
C SER A 40 -18.96 21.81 12.14
N ASP A 41 -18.87 23.11 12.41
CA ASP A 41 -18.23 24.14 11.57
C ASP A 41 -16.72 23.94 11.30
N VAL A 42 -16.13 22.82 11.73
CA VAL A 42 -14.70 22.56 11.57
C VAL A 42 -14.42 21.88 10.23
N PRO A 43 -13.66 22.51 9.32
CA PRO A 43 -13.34 21.90 8.03
C PRO A 43 -12.43 20.68 8.20
N TYR A 44 -12.65 19.65 7.38
CA TYR A 44 -11.87 18.41 7.38
C TYR A 44 -10.37 18.62 7.12
N THR A 45 -10.02 19.65 6.37
CA THR A 45 -8.65 20.11 6.14
C THR A 45 -8.62 21.63 6.05
N VAL A 46 -7.57 22.26 6.58
CA VAL A 46 -7.31 23.70 6.42
C VAL A 46 -6.51 24.03 5.16
N PHE A 47 -6.06 23.02 4.41
CA PHE A 47 -5.30 23.23 3.19
C PHE A 47 -6.20 23.76 2.07
N SER A 48 -5.78 24.85 1.42
CA SER A 48 -6.47 25.37 0.24
C SER A 48 -6.52 24.33 -0.89
N PRO A 49 -7.50 24.38 -1.81
CA PRO A 49 -7.61 23.40 -2.90
C PRO A 49 -6.34 23.29 -3.76
N SER A 50 -5.63 24.39 -3.99
CA SER A 50 -4.36 24.39 -4.73
C SER A 50 -3.23 23.75 -3.94
N ARG A 51 -3.13 24.02 -2.63
CA ARG A 51 -2.12 23.38 -1.76
C ARG A 51 -2.38 21.87 -1.63
N LYS A 52 -3.64 21.47 -1.48
CA LYS A 52 -4.07 20.08 -1.47
C LYS A 52 -3.67 19.34 -2.75
N ARG A 53 -3.98 19.92 -3.93
CA ARG A 53 -3.56 19.37 -5.23
C ARG A 53 -2.05 19.21 -5.33
N ALA A 54 -1.27 20.19 -4.88
CA ALA A 54 0.18 20.12 -4.88
C ALA A 54 0.74 19.05 -3.93
N ILE A 55 0.12 18.83 -2.76
CA ILE A 55 0.50 17.76 -1.83
C ILE A 55 0.25 16.39 -2.49
N CYS A 56 -0.93 16.20 -3.08
CA CYS A 56 -1.26 14.97 -3.80
C CYS A 56 -0.30 14.75 -4.99
N ALA A 57 0.07 15.81 -5.72
CA ALA A 57 1.04 15.71 -6.81
C ALA A 57 2.43 15.30 -6.29
N ALA A 58 2.92 15.91 -5.21
CA ALA A 58 4.20 15.53 -4.59
C ALA A 58 4.19 14.07 -4.09
N ALA A 59 3.10 13.63 -3.48
CA ALA A 59 2.92 12.23 -3.08
C ALA A 59 2.93 11.28 -4.29
N THR A 60 2.23 11.64 -5.36
CA THR A 60 2.20 10.87 -6.63
C THR A 60 3.58 10.78 -7.28
N CYS A 61 4.28 11.91 -7.41
CA CYS A 61 5.65 11.94 -7.90
C CYS A 61 6.58 11.09 -7.03
N SER A 62 6.41 11.09 -5.71
CA SER A 62 7.22 10.25 -4.82
C SER A 62 6.93 8.76 -5.00
N ALA A 63 5.66 8.40 -5.17
CA ALA A 63 5.24 7.03 -5.42
C ALA A 63 5.70 6.50 -6.79
N LEU A 64 5.81 7.37 -7.80
CA LEU A 64 6.29 7.04 -9.14
C LEU A 64 7.70 6.42 -9.14
N PHE A 65 8.57 6.85 -8.23
CA PHE A 65 9.96 6.36 -8.17
C PHE A 65 10.08 4.86 -7.89
N SER A 66 9.09 4.26 -7.21
CA SER A 66 9.11 2.82 -6.92
C SER A 66 9.03 1.96 -8.20
N PRO A 67 7.96 2.05 -9.01
CA PRO A 67 7.93 1.35 -10.29
C PRO A 67 8.96 1.88 -11.30
N LEU A 68 9.33 3.17 -11.25
CA LEU A 68 10.36 3.71 -12.15
C LEU A 68 11.70 3.00 -11.95
N ALA A 69 12.18 2.91 -10.71
CA ALA A 69 13.46 2.26 -10.37
C ALA A 69 13.45 0.74 -10.56
N THR A 70 12.27 0.12 -10.49
CA THR A 70 12.12 -1.31 -10.77
C THR A 70 12.25 -1.58 -12.27
N ASN A 71 11.54 -0.81 -13.10
CA ASN A 71 11.35 -1.09 -14.52
C ASN A 71 12.44 -0.50 -15.43
N ILE A 72 13.13 0.57 -15.01
CA ILE A 72 14.27 1.15 -15.74
C ILE A 72 15.43 0.16 -15.89
N TYR A 73 15.43 -0.88 -15.06
CA TYR A 73 16.46 -1.90 -15.00
C TYR A 73 16.34 -2.94 -16.13
N PHE A 74 15.12 -3.22 -16.60
CA PHE A 74 14.83 -4.37 -17.45
C PHE A 74 15.57 -4.41 -18.79
N PRO A 75 15.66 -3.30 -19.57
CA PRO A 75 16.36 -3.33 -20.85
C PRO A 75 17.82 -3.72 -20.67
N SER A 76 18.49 -3.22 -19.63
CA SER A 76 19.93 -3.38 -19.42
C SER A 76 20.33 -4.67 -18.71
N ILE A 77 19.41 -5.63 -18.48
CA ILE A 77 19.70 -6.87 -17.76
C ILE A 77 20.85 -7.64 -18.42
N THR A 78 20.83 -7.77 -19.75
CA THR A 78 21.87 -8.47 -20.51
C THR A 78 23.20 -7.75 -20.47
N ASP A 79 23.17 -6.42 -20.53
CA ASP A 79 24.37 -5.58 -20.52
C ASP A 79 25.07 -5.64 -19.16
N ILE A 80 24.29 -5.59 -18.07
CA ILE A 80 24.80 -5.72 -16.70
C ILE A 80 25.41 -7.10 -16.47
N ALA A 81 24.74 -8.16 -16.96
CA ALA A 81 25.25 -9.52 -16.85
C ALA A 81 26.61 -9.66 -17.55
N SER A 82 26.74 -9.08 -18.75
CA SER A 82 28.00 -9.08 -19.50
C SER A 82 29.10 -8.28 -18.79
N ASP A 83 28.79 -7.08 -18.30
CA ASP A 83 29.75 -6.16 -17.66
C ASP A 83 30.28 -6.69 -16.32
N LEU A 84 29.43 -7.37 -15.53
CA LEU A 84 29.80 -7.98 -14.25
C LEU A 84 30.28 -9.43 -14.39
N HIS A 85 30.36 -9.96 -15.61
CA HIS A 85 30.74 -11.35 -15.91
C HIS A 85 29.93 -12.40 -15.14
N VAL A 86 28.61 -12.22 -15.07
CA VAL A 86 27.67 -13.14 -14.42
C VAL A 86 26.57 -13.57 -15.38
N SER A 87 25.81 -14.62 -15.02
CA SER A 87 24.65 -15.04 -15.81
C SER A 87 23.48 -14.04 -15.68
N VAL A 88 22.63 -13.97 -16.71
CA VAL A 88 21.35 -13.23 -16.66
C VAL A 88 20.49 -13.69 -15.48
N GLU A 89 20.56 -14.97 -15.15
CA GLU A 89 19.89 -15.55 -14.00
C GLU A 89 20.35 -14.92 -12.67
N MET A 90 21.66 -14.71 -12.48
CA MET A 90 22.18 -14.01 -11.30
C MET A 90 21.65 -12.58 -11.24
N ILE A 91 21.57 -11.89 -12.39
CA ILE A 91 20.98 -10.54 -12.46
C ILE A 91 19.48 -10.55 -12.12
N ASN A 92 18.72 -11.55 -12.56
CA ASN A 92 17.31 -11.70 -12.20
C ASN A 92 17.09 -11.97 -10.70
N ILE A 93 18.06 -12.57 -10.01
CA ILE A 93 18.02 -12.67 -8.55
C ILE A 93 18.00 -11.26 -7.92
N THR A 94 18.66 -10.26 -8.50
CA THR A 94 18.58 -8.88 -7.99
C THR A 94 17.20 -8.26 -8.17
N VAL A 95 16.47 -8.62 -9.25
CA VAL A 95 15.06 -8.23 -9.44
C VAL A 95 14.19 -8.90 -8.39
N THR A 96 14.41 -10.19 -8.17
CA THR A 96 13.69 -11.01 -7.18
C THR A 96 13.87 -10.46 -5.77
N THR A 97 15.11 -10.23 -5.32
CA THR A 97 15.38 -9.69 -3.97
C THR A 97 14.87 -8.26 -3.83
N TYR A 98 14.96 -7.45 -4.89
CA TYR A 98 14.33 -6.13 -4.94
C TYR A 98 12.82 -6.24 -4.68
N MET A 99 12.10 -7.18 -5.31
CA MET A 99 10.67 -7.37 -5.09
C MET A 99 10.34 -7.86 -3.68
N ILE A 100 11.14 -8.74 -3.09
CA ILE A 100 10.96 -9.17 -1.69
C ILE A 100 10.98 -7.95 -0.76
N LEU A 101 11.98 -7.08 -0.91
CA LEU A 101 12.07 -5.86 -0.11
C LEU A 101 10.97 -4.85 -0.48
N GLN A 102 10.51 -4.85 -1.72
CA GLN A 102 9.40 -4.01 -2.17
C GLN A 102 8.11 -4.38 -1.44
N GLY A 103 7.88 -5.67 -1.18
CA GLY A 103 6.75 -6.14 -0.38
C GLY A 103 6.91 -5.87 1.12
N ILE A 104 8.11 -6.09 1.66
CA ILE A 104 8.35 -6.04 3.11
C ILE A 104 8.45 -4.62 3.65
N ALA A 105 9.22 -3.75 2.99
CA ALA A 105 9.57 -2.44 3.52
C ALA A 105 8.37 -1.49 3.79
N PRO A 106 7.30 -1.47 2.97
CA PRO A 106 6.13 -0.63 3.24
C PRO A 106 5.41 -0.96 4.55
N MET A 107 5.50 -2.19 5.06
CA MET A 107 4.92 -2.56 6.37
C MET A 107 5.58 -1.76 7.50
N PHE A 108 6.90 -1.68 7.48
CA PHE A 108 7.70 -0.94 8.47
C PHE A 108 7.53 0.56 8.31
N TRP A 109 7.79 1.07 7.10
CA TRP A 109 7.73 2.50 6.83
C TRP A 109 6.31 3.07 6.96
N GLY A 110 5.27 2.31 6.61
CA GLY A 110 3.87 2.72 6.81
C GLY A 110 3.56 2.89 8.30
N SER A 111 3.96 1.93 9.13
CA SER A 111 3.78 2.01 10.59
C SER A 111 4.58 3.15 11.21
N PHE A 112 5.80 3.40 10.74
CA PHE A 112 6.57 4.58 11.15
C PHE A 112 5.91 5.88 10.70
N ALA A 113 5.27 5.90 9.53
CA ALA A 113 4.58 7.09 9.04
C ALA A 113 3.32 7.38 9.86
N ASP A 114 2.64 6.34 10.35
CA ASP A 114 1.50 6.48 11.25
C ASP A 114 1.95 6.97 12.63
N ALA A 115 3.08 6.51 13.15
CA ALA A 115 3.57 6.90 14.47
C ALA A 115 4.24 8.29 14.49
N PHE A 116 5.17 8.55 13.57
CA PHE A 116 6.04 9.73 13.60
C PHE A 116 5.56 10.89 12.70
N GLY A 117 4.66 10.61 11.77
CA GLY A 117 4.18 11.56 10.76
C GLY A 117 4.58 11.17 9.34
N ARG A 118 3.91 11.74 8.35
CA ARG A 118 4.14 11.42 6.93
C ARG A 118 5.46 12.02 6.44
N ARG A 119 5.74 13.27 6.81
CA ARG A 119 6.87 14.03 6.25
C ARG A 119 8.24 13.43 6.59
N PRO A 120 8.58 13.13 7.86
CA PRO A 120 9.89 12.57 8.19
C PRO A 120 10.14 11.25 7.49
N VAL A 121 9.09 10.44 7.34
CA VAL A 121 9.21 9.14 6.70
C VAL A 121 9.45 9.29 5.20
N TYR A 122 8.77 10.20 4.49
CA TYR A 122 9.13 10.53 3.11
C TYR A 122 10.61 10.91 2.97
N LEU A 123 11.11 11.78 3.86
CA LEU A 123 12.51 12.21 3.82
C LEU A 123 13.45 11.04 4.06
N ALA A 124 13.18 10.20 5.07
CA ALA A 124 14.00 9.04 5.38
C ALA A 124 14.04 8.04 4.22
N THR A 125 12.88 7.67 3.67
CA THR A 125 12.76 6.67 2.61
C THR A 125 13.43 7.14 1.32
N ILE A 126 13.18 8.39 0.91
CA ILE A 126 13.82 8.98 -0.27
C ILE A 126 15.33 9.16 -0.05
N THR A 127 15.79 9.48 1.17
CA THR A 127 17.22 9.54 1.48
C THR A 127 17.90 8.19 1.27
N VAL A 128 17.32 7.11 1.80
CA VAL A 128 17.80 5.74 1.56
C VAL A 128 17.84 5.42 0.07
N PHE A 129 16.79 5.80 -0.67
CA PHE A 129 16.75 5.62 -2.12
C PHE A 129 17.88 6.37 -2.84
N VAL A 130 18.12 7.65 -2.52
CA VAL A 130 19.16 8.47 -3.14
C VAL A 130 20.55 7.87 -2.91
N PHE A 131 20.89 7.54 -1.65
CA PHE A 131 22.21 6.96 -1.35
C PHE A 131 22.38 5.56 -1.92
N ALA A 132 21.32 4.74 -1.99
CA ALA A 132 21.37 3.45 -2.66
C ALA A 132 21.68 3.62 -4.16
N ASN A 133 21.06 4.59 -4.84
CA ASN A 133 21.37 4.88 -6.25
C ASN A 133 22.78 5.40 -6.47
N LEU A 134 23.29 6.25 -5.57
CA LEU A 134 24.68 6.69 -5.62
C LEU A 134 25.63 5.49 -5.53
N GLY A 135 25.36 4.56 -4.59
CA GLY A 135 26.12 3.32 -4.46
C GLY A 135 26.04 2.47 -5.73
N LEU A 136 24.84 2.28 -6.28
CA LEU A 136 24.58 1.47 -7.49
C LEU A 136 25.29 2.03 -8.72
N ALA A 137 25.33 3.35 -8.86
CA ALA A 137 26.02 4.02 -9.96
C ALA A 137 27.55 3.83 -9.93
N LEU A 138 28.09 3.48 -8.76
CA LEU A 138 29.52 3.26 -8.50
C LEU A 138 29.86 1.78 -8.29
N GLN A 139 28.95 0.85 -8.58
CA GLN A 139 29.20 -0.58 -8.36
C GLN A 139 29.93 -1.25 -9.52
N ASP A 140 30.92 -2.07 -9.16
CA ASP A 140 31.64 -2.99 -10.07
C ASP A 140 31.57 -4.45 -9.61
N SER A 141 30.72 -4.75 -8.62
CA SER A 141 30.55 -6.10 -8.07
C SER A 141 29.09 -6.52 -8.04
N TYR A 142 28.85 -7.79 -8.36
CA TYR A 142 27.51 -8.39 -8.27
C TYR A 142 26.93 -8.32 -6.85
N ALA A 143 27.74 -8.66 -5.83
CA ALA A 143 27.28 -8.68 -4.45
C ALA A 143 26.85 -7.28 -3.97
N GLY A 144 27.64 -6.26 -4.29
CA GLY A 144 27.30 -4.88 -3.96
C GLY A 144 26.07 -4.38 -4.74
N LEU A 145 25.95 -4.73 -6.02
CA LEU A 145 24.74 -4.46 -6.82
C LEU A 145 23.50 -5.07 -6.15
N LEU A 146 23.56 -6.34 -5.76
CA LEU A 146 22.45 -7.06 -5.12
C LEU A 146 22.01 -6.39 -3.81
N VAL A 147 22.95 -6.10 -2.90
CA VAL A 147 22.62 -5.49 -1.60
C VAL A 147 22.08 -4.08 -1.79
N LEU A 148 22.68 -3.28 -2.66
CA LEU A 148 22.22 -1.92 -2.89
C LEU A 148 20.87 -1.87 -3.61
N ARG A 149 20.55 -2.85 -4.47
CA ARG A 149 19.20 -3.01 -5.05
C ARG A 149 18.16 -3.28 -3.95
N MET A 150 18.48 -4.12 -2.97
CA MET A 150 17.61 -4.33 -1.81
C MET A 150 17.39 -3.03 -1.02
N CYS A 151 18.44 -2.26 -0.77
CA CYS A 151 18.34 -0.94 -0.11
C CYS A 151 17.51 0.06 -0.94
N GLN A 152 17.72 0.11 -2.25
CA GLN A 152 16.98 0.97 -3.17
C GLN A 152 15.48 0.65 -3.15
N SER A 153 15.12 -0.64 -3.10
CA SER A 153 13.74 -1.09 -2.96
C SER A 153 13.14 -0.68 -1.62
N ALA A 154 13.88 -0.89 -0.53
CA ALA A 154 13.43 -0.55 0.82
C ALA A 154 13.16 0.95 0.97
N GLY A 155 13.94 1.81 0.31
CA GLY A 155 13.73 3.26 0.30
C GLY A 155 12.64 3.76 -0.64
N SER A 156 12.40 3.10 -1.78
CA SER A 156 11.41 3.59 -2.77
C SER A 156 10.00 3.01 -2.58
N SER A 157 9.87 1.74 -2.24
CA SER A 157 8.57 1.03 -2.21
C SER A 157 7.55 1.62 -1.24
N ALA A 158 8.01 2.15 -0.11
CA ALA A 158 7.14 2.70 0.92
C ALA A 158 6.38 3.96 0.48
N THR A 159 6.90 4.72 -0.47
CA THR A 159 6.29 5.99 -0.90
C THR A 159 4.91 5.80 -1.51
N VAL A 160 4.61 4.60 -2.04
CA VAL A 160 3.27 4.24 -2.53
C VAL A 160 2.27 4.17 -1.38
N ALA A 161 2.60 3.45 -0.30
CA ALA A 161 1.74 3.31 0.87
C ALA A 161 1.59 4.63 1.64
N ILE A 162 2.69 5.37 1.80
CA ILE A 162 2.69 6.69 2.44
C ILE A 162 1.88 7.68 1.59
N GLY A 163 1.98 7.61 0.26
CA GLY A 163 1.21 8.42 -0.68
C GLY A 163 -0.30 8.24 -0.53
N ALA A 164 -0.75 7.00 -0.48
CA ALA A 164 -2.15 6.68 -0.20
C ALA A 164 -2.58 7.22 1.18
N GLY A 165 -1.74 7.06 2.21
CA GLY A 165 -1.99 7.62 3.54
C GLY A 165 -2.11 9.16 3.53
N THR A 166 -1.19 9.85 2.86
CA THR A 166 -1.21 11.32 2.70
C THR A 166 -2.50 11.79 2.04
N ILE A 167 -2.94 11.13 0.97
CA ILE A 167 -4.20 11.48 0.29
C ILE A 167 -5.39 11.24 1.21
N ALA A 168 -5.41 10.15 1.96
CA ALA A 168 -6.46 9.86 2.92
C ALA A 168 -6.53 10.90 4.06
N ASP A 169 -5.37 11.45 4.45
CA ASP A 169 -5.27 12.46 5.50
C ASP A 169 -5.77 13.85 5.07
N VAL A 170 -5.57 14.23 3.79
CA VAL A 170 -5.89 15.58 3.29
C VAL A 170 -7.21 15.67 2.53
N ALA A 171 -7.65 14.62 1.84
CA ALA A 171 -8.84 14.65 0.98
C ALA A 171 -10.10 14.20 1.72
N VAL A 172 -11.18 14.97 1.62
CA VAL A 172 -12.47 14.58 2.24
C VAL A 172 -12.98 13.27 1.65
N PRO A 173 -13.74 12.45 2.41
CA PRO A 173 -14.26 11.17 1.91
C PRO A 173 -14.97 11.27 0.55
N ALA A 174 -15.68 12.37 0.29
CA ALA A 174 -16.42 12.59 -0.96
C ALA A 174 -15.52 12.79 -2.21
N GLU A 175 -14.32 13.36 -2.05
CA GLU A 175 -13.38 13.63 -3.16
C GLU A 175 -12.16 12.70 -3.15
N ARG A 176 -11.96 11.93 -2.07
CA ARG A 176 -10.81 11.03 -1.88
C ARG A 176 -10.63 10.06 -3.05
N GLY A 177 -11.73 9.52 -3.57
CA GLY A 177 -11.69 8.63 -4.74
C GLY A 177 -11.08 9.27 -5.98
N HIS A 178 -11.36 10.57 -6.22
CA HIS A 178 -10.78 11.30 -7.34
C HIS A 178 -9.26 11.44 -7.20
N TYR A 179 -8.78 11.85 -6.02
CA TYR A 179 -7.34 12.01 -5.77
C TYR A 179 -6.60 10.67 -5.77
N MET A 180 -7.20 9.61 -5.21
CA MET A 180 -6.64 8.25 -5.28
C MET A 180 -6.57 7.75 -6.71
N GLY A 181 -7.59 8.01 -7.54
CA GLY A 181 -7.57 7.66 -8.96
C GLY A 181 -6.45 8.38 -9.73
N LEU A 182 -6.26 9.68 -9.50
CA LEU A 182 -5.15 10.43 -10.10
C LEU A 182 -3.78 9.92 -9.63
N PHE A 183 -3.67 9.60 -8.35
CA PHE A 183 -2.45 9.03 -7.76
C PHE A 183 -2.10 7.69 -8.40
N SER A 184 -3.06 6.76 -8.47
CA SER A 184 -2.87 5.46 -9.12
C SER A 184 -2.50 5.61 -10.59
N ALA A 185 -3.21 6.47 -11.34
CA ALA A 185 -2.91 6.73 -12.75
C ALA A 185 -1.49 7.28 -12.93
N GLY A 186 -1.06 8.23 -12.08
CA GLY A 186 0.29 8.79 -12.12
C GLY A 186 1.36 7.73 -11.88
N VAL A 187 1.19 6.87 -10.87
CA VAL A 187 2.13 5.77 -10.57
C VAL A 187 2.22 4.77 -11.74
N MET A 188 1.12 4.51 -12.43
CA MET A 188 1.05 3.58 -13.57
C MET A 188 1.69 4.09 -14.86
N VAL A 189 2.13 5.35 -14.92
CA VAL A 189 2.94 5.84 -16.04
C VAL A 189 4.34 5.23 -16.04
N ALA A 190 4.89 4.88 -14.86
CA ALA A 190 6.26 4.42 -14.73
C ALA A 190 6.61 3.17 -15.57
N PRO A 191 5.81 2.07 -15.58
CA PRO A 191 6.08 0.92 -16.46
C PRO A 191 6.19 1.28 -17.95
N ALA A 192 5.56 2.36 -18.40
CA ALA A 192 5.66 2.84 -19.79
C ALA A 192 6.99 3.52 -20.08
N ILE A 193 7.36 4.46 -19.21
CA ILE A 193 8.47 5.38 -19.46
C ILE A 193 9.81 4.80 -19.01
N ALA A 194 9.81 3.98 -17.95
CA ALA A 194 11.03 3.54 -17.30
C ALA A 194 11.93 2.71 -18.23
N PRO A 195 11.43 1.70 -18.98
CA PRO A 195 12.29 0.92 -19.88
C PRO A 195 12.86 1.79 -21.02
N ILE A 196 12.16 2.84 -21.45
CA ILE A 196 12.66 3.76 -22.47
C ILE A 196 13.84 4.54 -21.93
N PHE A 197 13.71 5.12 -20.72
CA PHE A 197 14.82 5.79 -20.05
C PHE A 197 15.98 4.83 -19.82
N GLY A 198 15.70 3.60 -19.38
CA GLY A 198 16.71 2.58 -19.12
C GLY A 198 17.52 2.25 -20.37
N GLY A 199 16.83 1.96 -21.48
CA GLY A 199 17.45 1.67 -22.77
C GLY A 199 18.24 2.85 -23.34
N ALA A 200 17.67 4.06 -23.29
CA ALA A 200 18.34 5.27 -23.80
C ALA A 200 19.58 5.64 -22.99
N LEU A 201 19.49 5.53 -21.66
CA LEU A 201 20.60 5.83 -20.77
C LEU A 201 21.71 4.78 -20.90
N SER A 202 21.36 3.50 -21.12
CA SER A 202 22.36 2.45 -21.31
C SER A 202 23.19 2.56 -22.59
N GLU A 203 22.70 3.25 -23.63
CA GLU A 203 23.48 3.49 -24.85
C GLU A 203 24.49 4.65 -24.72
N THR A 204 24.46 5.39 -23.60
CA THR A 204 25.44 6.44 -23.34
C THR A 204 26.81 5.85 -22.99
N SER A 205 27.86 6.69 -22.99
CA SER A 205 29.21 6.28 -22.60
C SER A 205 29.32 5.73 -21.18
N TYR A 206 28.34 5.99 -20.31
CA TYR A 206 28.28 5.49 -18.94
C TYR A 206 27.60 4.12 -18.82
N GLY A 207 27.08 3.56 -19.92
CA GLY A 207 26.41 2.27 -19.94
C GLY A 207 25.21 2.21 -18.99
N TRP A 208 24.95 1.03 -18.44
CA TRP A 208 23.84 0.80 -17.50
C TRP A 208 23.92 1.63 -16.21
N ARG A 209 25.11 2.12 -15.82
CA ARG A 209 25.30 2.97 -14.63
C ARG A 209 24.60 4.32 -14.78
N ALA A 210 24.39 4.80 -16.02
CA ALA A 210 23.66 6.04 -16.30
C ALA A 210 22.24 6.05 -15.72
N SER A 211 21.56 4.91 -15.73
CA SER A 211 20.21 4.75 -15.14
C SER A 211 20.21 5.06 -13.64
N PHE A 212 21.25 4.63 -12.91
CA PHE A 212 21.36 4.88 -11.48
C PHE A 212 21.78 6.32 -11.19
N TRP A 213 22.63 6.94 -12.01
CA TRP A 213 22.92 8.37 -11.92
C TRP A 213 21.68 9.24 -12.15
N PHE A 214 20.85 8.88 -13.13
CA PHE A 214 19.58 9.54 -13.39
C PHE A 214 18.65 9.45 -12.17
N LEU A 215 18.45 8.25 -11.62
CA LEU A 215 17.62 8.05 -10.43
C LEU A 215 18.17 8.77 -9.19
N PHE A 216 19.50 8.83 -9.04
CA PHE A 216 20.15 9.62 -7.98
C PHE A 216 19.82 11.10 -8.13
N ALA A 217 20.04 11.70 -9.31
CA ALA A 217 19.79 13.11 -9.55
C ALA A 217 18.30 13.46 -9.39
N ALA A 218 17.42 12.66 -9.97
CA ALA A 218 15.97 12.85 -9.87
C ALA A 218 15.46 12.65 -8.43
N GLY A 219 15.98 11.65 -7.72
CA GLY A 219 15.65 11.39 -6.31
C GLY A 219 16.16 12.49 -5.39
N ALA A 220 17.36 13.03 -5.63
CA ALA A 220 17.92 14.14 -4.88
C ALA A 220 17.09 15.42 -5.10
N ALA A 221 16.70 15.71 -6.34
CA ALA A 221 15.80 16.82 -6.65
C ALA A 221 14.45 16.68 -5.93
N LEU A 222 13.85 15.49 -5.94
CA LEU A 222 12.62 15.20 -5.20
C LEU A 222 12.84 15.39 -3.69
N LEU A 223 13.93 14.87 -3.13
CA LEU A 223 14.27 15.03 -1.72
C LEU A 223 14.35 16.51 -1.33
N THR A 224 15.00 17.33 -2.14
CA THR A 224 15.09 18.78 -1.94
C THR A 224 13.71 19.42 -1.97
N ILE A 225 12.86 19.09 -2.95
CA ILE A 225 11.50 19.60 -3.05
C ILE A 225 10.68 19.24 -1.80
N LEU A 226 10.72 17.97 -1.37
CA LEU A 226 10.00 17.51 -0.19
C LEU A 226 10.54 18.15 1.10
N PHE A 227 11.86 18.30 1.21
CA PHE A 227 12.49 18.94 2.36
C PHE A 227 12.06 20.40 2.50
N VAL A 228 12.05 21.14 1.39
CA VAL A 228 11.69 22.55 1.37
C VAL A 228 10.19 22.76 1.57
N TRP A 229 9.36 22.03 0.82
CA TRP A 229 7.96 22.40 0.60
C TRP A 229 6.91 21.46 1.23
N MET A 230 7.19 20.16 1.36
CA MET A 230 6.17 19.20 1.80
C MET A 230 5.78 19.47 3.28
N PRO A 231 4.52 19.84 3.57
CA PRO A 231 4.06 20.00 4.94
C PRO A 231 3.79 18.64 5.59
N GLU A 232 3.73 18.61 6.92
CA GLU A 232 3.20 17.46 7.64
C GLU A 232 1.69 17.33 7.41
N THR A 233 1.23 16.11 7.15
CA THR A 233 -0.19 15.80 6.89
C THR A 233 -0.76 14.77 7.86
N GLY A 234 0.08 14.08 8.65
CA GLY A 234 -0.36 13.07 9.61
C GLY A 234 -1.34 13.65 10.62
N ARG A 235 -2.58 13.15 10.61
CA ARG A 235 -3.68 13.68 11.45
C ARG A 235 -3.42 13.55 12.95
N ASN A 236 -2.64 12.56 13.35
CA ASN A 236 -2.16 12.38 14.73
C ASN A 236 -1.17 13.47 15.18
N ILE A 237 -0.47 14.11 14.24
CA ILE A 237 0.50 15.17 14.52
C ILE A 237 -0.13 16.55 14.37
N VAL A 238 -0.80 16.81 13.25
CA VAL A 238 -1.27 18.16 12.87
C VAL A 238 -2.81 18.33 12.88
N GLY A 239 -3.56 17.29 13.25
CA GLY A 239 -5.03 17.30 13.16
C GLY A 239 -5.50 17.44 11.72
N ASN A 240 -6.33 18.45 11.44
CA ASN A 240 -6.76 18.82 10.08
C ASN A 240 -5.73 19.72 9.35
N GLY A 241 -4.53 19.89 9.91
CA GLY A 241 -3.48 20.82 9.47
C GLY A 241 -3.47 22.15 10.23
N SER A 242 -4.38 22.35 11.20
CA SER A 242 -4.43 23.55 12.04
C SER A 242 -3.34 23.59 13.10
N ILE A 243 -2.92 22.42 13.61
CA ILE A 243 -1.88 22.34 14.63
C ILE A 243 -0.52 22.43 13.95
N PRO A 244 0.28 23.45 14.27
CA PRO A 244 1.50 23.70 13.52
C PRO A 244 2.62 22.72 13.94
N PRO A 245 3.27 22.02 12.99
CA PRO A 245 4.20 20.92 13.29
C PRO A 245 5.45 21.40 14.06
N ARG A 246 6.15 20.50 14.76
CA ARG A 246 7.36 20.81 15.53
C ARG A 246 8.54 19.92 15.11
N GLY A 247 9.76 20.44 15.22
CA GLY A 247 11.00 19.69 14.95
C GLY A 247 11.07 19.16 13.51
N ILE A 248 11.37 17.87 13.36
CA ILE A 248 11.53 17.19 12.07
C ILE A 248 10.23 17.14 11.23
N ASN A 249 9.07 17.39 11.84
CA ASN A 249 7.78 17.44 11.13
C ASN A 249 7.56 18.78 10.42
N MET A 250 8.41 19.79 10.67
CA MET A 250 8.27 21.12 10.09
C MET A 250 9.03 21.22 8.76
N SER A 251 8.38 21.75 7.72
CA SER A 251 9.03 22.07 6.45
C SER A 251 9.92 23.32 6.57
N LEU A 252 10.90 23.49 5.68
CA LEU A 252 11.71 24.71 5.66
C LEU A 252 10.83 25.95 5.46
N LEU A 253 9.86 25.89 4.56
CA LEU A 253 8.94 27.01 4.31
C LEU A 253 8.07 27.33 5.54
N ASP A 254 7.62 26.32 6.28
CA ASP A 254 6.86 26.54 7.51
C ASP A 254 7.73 27.16 8.61
N MET A 255 9.03 26.86 8.66
CA MET A 255 9.98 27.52 9.58
C MET A 255 10.10 29.01 9.29
N PHE A 256 10.27 29.40 8.03
CA PHE A 256 10.35 30.81 7.65
C PHE A 256 9.02 31.54 7.87
N SER A 257 7.89 30.91 7.52
CA SER A 257 6.55 31.49 7.67
C SER A 257 6.13 31.66 9.13
N ARG A 258 6.54 30.75 10.03
CA ARG A 258 6.32 30.90 11.49
C ARG A 258 7.14 32.02 12.11
N ARG A 259 8.34 32.31 11.57
CA ARG A 259 9.15 33.44 12.03
C ARG A 259 8.45 34.78 11.78
N GLN A 260 7.60 34.85 10.74
CA GLN A 260 6.74 36.02 10.47
C GLN A 260 5.41 36.02 11.25
N LYS A 261 4.83 34.86 11.60
CA LYS A 261 3.50 34.73 12.22
C LYS A 261 3.48 34.67 13.76
N LYS A 262 4.52 35.15 14.45
CA LYS A 262 4.65 35.05 15.92
C LYS A 262 3.63 35.89 16.73
N GLU A 263 2.59 36.46 16.10
CA GLU A 263 1.74 37.50 16.71
C GLU A 263 0.23 37.21 16.75
N VAL A 264 -0.25 36.00 16.43
CA VAL A 264 -1.69 35.69 16.61
C VAL A 264 -1.85 34.38 17.36
N GLY A 265 -2.21 34.49 18.64
CA GLY A 265 -2.56 33.35 19.49
C GLY A 265 -3.80 32.66 18.96
N LEU A 266 -3.64 31.50 18.34
CA LEU A 266 -4.74 30.58 18.07
C LEU A 266 -4.76 29.50 19.15
N VAL A 267 -5.71 29.64 20.07
CA VAL A 267 -6.20 28.53 20.89
C VAL A 267 -6.97 27.61 19.95
N SER A 268 -6.48 26.39 19.71
CA SER A 268 -7.25 25.35 19.05
C SER A 268 -7.37 24.16 20.00
N THR A 269 -8.57 24.00 20.54
CA THR A 269 -9.04 22.85 21.32
C THR A 269 -9.29 21.66 20.38
N VAL A 270 -8.24 21.17 19.72
CA VAL A 270 -8.28 19.87 19.04
C VAL A 270 -7.53 18.89 19.92
N THR A 271 -8.27 17.96 20.54
CA THR A 271 -7.71 16.87 21.32
C THR A 271 -6.75 16.07 20.45
N ARG A 272 -5.47 16.10 20.82
CA ARG A 272 -4.42 15.32 20.17
C ARG A 272 -4.74 13.84 20.38
N LYS A 273 -4.91 13.08 19.29
CA LYS A 273 -5.04 11.62 19.41
C LYS A 273 -3.76 11.06 20.08
N PRO A 274 -3.89 10.05 20.97
CA PRO A 274 -2.72 9.43 21.59
C PRO A 274 -1.76 8.88 20.52
N HIS A 275 -0.47 8.89 20.83
CA HIS A 275 0.58 8.34 19.97
C HIS A 275 0.28 6.86 19.70
N GLN A 276 -0.06 6.51 18.46
CA GLN A 276 -0.17 5.13 18.05
C GLN A 276 1.24 4.58 17.84
N ALA A 277 1.62 3.56 18.61
CA ALA A 277 2.90 2.88 18.44
C ALA A 277 2.95 2.20 17.05
N ALA A 278 4.11 2.26 16.41
CA ALA A 278 4.32 1.61 15.12
C ALA A 278 4.10 0.09 15.27
N ASN A 279 3.09 -0.47 14.58
CA ASN A 279 2.80 -1.90 14.60
C ASN A 279 2.81 -2.50 13.17
N PRO A 280 4.00 -2.84 12.64
CA PRO A 280 4.14 -3.37 11.28
C PRO A 280 3.45 -4.73 11.09
N LEU A 281 3.25 -5.49 12.17
CA LEU A 281 2.63 -6.82 12.13
C LEU A 281 1.11 -6.77 11.91
N ARG A 282 0.49 -5.59 12.03
CA ARG A 282 -0.94 -5.41 11.74
C ARG A 282 -1.30 -5.80 10.31
N CYS A 283 -0.40 -5.59 9.35
CA CYS A 283 -0.59 -6.01 7.96
C CYS A 283 -0.76 -7.53 7.84
N ILE A 284 -0.02 -8.31 8.65
CA ILE A 284 -0.11 -9.77 8.69
C ILE A 284 -1.47 -10.20 9.25
N ALA A 285 -1.97 -9.52 10.28
CA ALA A 285 -3.30 -9.78 10.82
C ALA A 285 -4.43 -9.53 9.80
N ILE A 286 -4.27 -8.52 8.92
CA ILE A 286 -5.19 -8.23 7.81
C ILE A 286 -5.17 -9.36 6.78
N ILE A 287 -4.00 -9.89 6.43
CA ILE A 287 -3.86 -11.01 5.48
C ILE A 287 -4.60 -12.26 5.98
N SER A 288 -4.61 -12.49 7.30
CA SER A 288 -5.29 -13.63 7.92
C SER A 288 -6.82 -13.54 7.91
N GLN A 289 -7.41 -12.41 7.53
CA GLN A 289 -8.85 -12.30 7.35
C GLN A 289 -9.28 -13.03 6.07
N LYS A 290 -10.33 -13.86 6.13
CA LYS A 290 -10.68 -14.79 5.04
C LYS A 290 -11.05 -14.07 3.73
N ASP A 291 -11.89 -13.05 3.81
CA ASP A 291 -12.33 -12.23 2.66
C ASP A 291 -11.17 -11.42 2.06
N VAL A 292 -10.32 -10.84 2.90
CA VAL A 292 -9.16 -10.07 2.43
C VAL A 292 -8.08 -11.00 1.85
N GLY A 293 -7.70 -12.04 2.57
CA GLY A 293 -6.61 -12.96 2.21
C GLY A 293 -6.84 -13.69 0.89
N ILE A 294 -8.08 -14.08 0.58
CA ILE A 294 -8.42 -14.72 -0.70
C ILE A 294 -8.26 -13.75 -1.87
N VAL A 295 -8.73 -12.50 -1.71
CA VAL A 295 -8.54 -11.45 -2.74
C VAL A 295 -7.05 -11.11 -2.90
N LEU A 296 -6.29 -11.05 -1.80
CA LEU A 296 -4.85 -10.82 -1.86
C LEU A 296 -4.09 -11.95 -2.58
N LEU A 297 -4.49 -13.20 -2.35
CA LEU A 297 -3.92 -14.35 -3.04
C LEU A 297 -4.24 -14.31 -4.54
N ALA A 298 -5.48 -14.03 -4.91
CA ALA A 298 -5.89 -13.87 -6.32
C ALA A 298 -5.05 -12.79 -7.03
N ASN A 299 -4.91 -11.62 -6.41
CA ASN A 299 -4.07 -10.54 -6.93
C ASN A 299 -2.62 -10.97 -7.07
N GLY A 300 -2.10 -11.67 -6.05
CA GLY A 300 -0.72 -12.14 -6.07
C GLY A 300 -0.43 -13.09 -7.23
N LEU A 301 -1.34 -14.01 -7.55
CA LEU A 301 -1.20 -14.91 -8.71
C LEU A 301 -1.19 -14.14 -10.04
N ILE A 302 -2.07 -13.14 -10.19
CA ILE A 302 -2.12 -12.28 -11.38
C ILE A 302 -0.83 -11.46 -11.48
N TYR A 303 -0.33 -10.95 -10.36
CA TYR A 303 0.93 -10.19 -10.27
C TYR A 303 2.16 -11.04 -10.57
N THR A 304 2.15 -12.33 -10.23
CA THR A 304 3.19 -13.26 -10.67
C THR A 304 3.18 -13.39 -12.20
N GLY A 305 2.00 -13.50 -12.82
CA GLY A 305 1.89 -13.51 -14.29
C GLY A 305 2.46 -12.26 -14.94
N PHE A 306 2.14 -11.08 -14.39
CA PHE A 306 2.71 -9.79 -14.80
C PHE A 306 4.25 -9.82 -14.83
N TYR A 307 4.89 -10.26 -13.74
CA TYR A 307 6.36 -10.26 -13.65
C TYR A 307 7.01 -11.32 -14.54
N CYS A 308 6.41 -12.50 -14.66
CA CYS A 308 6.89 -13.54 -15.57
C CYS A 308 6.93 -13.03 -17.02
N ILE A 309 5.86 -12.35 -17.47
CA ILE A 309 5.79 -11.75 -18.80
C ILE A 309 6.82 -10.61 -18.95
N THR A 310 6.88 -9.69 -17.99
CA THR A 310 7.75 -8.50 -18.10
C THR A 310 9.24 -8.85 -18.09
N VAL A 311 9.67 -9.77 -17.23
CA VAL A 311 11.06 -10.24 -17.16
C VAL A 311 11.41 -11.07 -18.40
N GLY A 312 10.56 -12.04 -18.74
CA GLY A 312 10.76 -12.87 -19.92
C GLY A 312 10.75 -12.06 -21.22
N PHE A 313 9.90 -11.06 -21.35
CA PHE A 313 9.81 -10.25 -22.57
C PHE A 313 11.16 -9.60 -22.94
N SER A 314 11.86 -9.01 -21.96
CA SER A 314 13.15 -8.33 -22.20
C SER A 314 14.22 -9.29 -22.72
N SER A 315 14.36 -10.46 -22.08
CA SER A 315 15.36 -11.46 -22.48
C SER A 315 15.06 -12.02 -23.87
N GLN A 316 13.79 -12.18 -24.23
CA GLN A 316 13.36 -12.75 -25.51
C GLN A 316 13.47 -11.75 -26.66
N MET A 317 13.19 -10.46 -26.41
CA MET A 317 13.41 -9.41 -27.40
C MET A 317 14.90 -9.25 -27.77
N ALA A 318 15.78 -9.39 -26.78
CA ALA A 318 17.23 -9.37 -27.03
C ALA A 318 17.71 -10.62 -27.77
N THR A 319 17.27 -11.82 -27.37
CA THR A 319 17.80 -13.10 -27.90
C THR A 319 17.15 -13.59 -29.20
N VAL A 320 15.82 -13.52 -29.32
CA VAL A 320 15.08 -14.03 -30.50
C VAL A 320 15.14 -13.02 -31.64
N TYR A 321 15.00 -11.74 -31.33
CA TYR A 321 14.91 -10.66 -32.33
C TYR A 321 16.20 -9.83 -32.46
N ASN A 322 17.25 -10.14 -31.69
CA ASN A 322 18.56 -9.46 -31.75
C ASN A 322 18.45 -7.93 -31.64
N LEU A 323 17.56 -7.46 -30.76
CA LEU A 323 17.32 -6.03 -30.57
C LEU A 323 18.36 -5.41 -29.63
N THR A 324 18.73 -4.15 -29.90
CA THR A 324 19.56 -3.35 -29.00
C THR A 324 18.79 -2.96 -27.74
N THR A 325 19.50 -2.59 -26.69
CA THR A 325 18.94 -2.22 -25.38
C THR A 325 17.88 -1.11 -25.48
N LEU A 326 18.12 -0.06 -26.28
CA LEU A 326 17.11 0.97 -26.53
C LEU A 326 15.87 0.41 -27.24
N LYS A 327 16.05 -0.44 -28.26
CA LYS A 327 14.92 -1.03 -28.99
C LYS A 327 14.08 -1.92 -28.08
N VAL A 328 14.71 -2.71 -27.21
CA VAL A 328 14.00 -3.48 -26.16
C VAL A 328 13.22 -2.54 -25.25
N GLY A 329 13.82 -1.43 -24.79
CA GLY A 329 13.13 -0.41 -24.01
C GLY A 329 11.91 0.21 -24.72
N LEU A 330 12.03 0.51 -26.01
CA LEU A 330 10.94 1.04 -26.83
C LEU A 330 9.79 0.03 -27.00
N CYS A 331 10.09 -1.27 -26.98
CA CYS A 331 9.09 -2.33 -27.06
C CYS A 331 8.14 -2.36 -25.84
N PHE A 332 8.44 -1.66 -24.75
CA PHE A 332 7.53 -1.50 -23.60
C PHE A 332 6.52 -0.34 -23.76
N LEU A 333 6.62 0.50 -24.79
CA LEU A 333 5.66 1.57 -25.06
C LEU A 333 4.22 1.05 -25.17
N PRO A 334 3.93 0.00 -25.97
CA PRO A 334 2.59 -0.59 -26.03
C PRO A 334 2.13 -1.11 -24.67
N TYR A 335 3.02 -1.72 -23.88
CA TYR A 335 2.70 -2.19 -22.53
C TYR A 335 2.19 -1.07 -21.65
N GLY A 336 2.98 0.01 -21.58
CA GLY A 336 2.66 1.18 -20.79
C GLY A 336 1.39 1.92 -21.22
N ALA A 337 1.16 2.01 -22.53
CA ALA A 337 -0.08 2.54 -23.08
C ALA A 337 -1.28 1.67 -22.67
N GLY A 338 -1.13 0.34 -22.75
CA GLY A 338 -2.11 -0.63 -22.27
C GLY A 338 -2.42 -0.42 -20.78
N CYS A 339 -1.40 -0.37 -19.91
CA CYS A 339 -1.57 -0.15 -18.48
C CYS A 339 -2.32 1.17 -18.16
N SER A 340 -1.90 2.26 -18.82
CA SER A 340 -2.51 3.58 -18.63
C SER A 340 -3.99 3.60 -19.05
N MET A 341 -4.28 3.03 -20.22
CA MET A 341 -5.66 2.91 -20.72
C MET A 341 -6.50 1.98 -19.85
N GLY A 342 -5.96 0.83 -19.44
CA GLY A 342 -6.63 -0.15 -18.58
C GLY A 342 -7.06 0.46 -17.26
N SER A 343 -6.17 1.18 -16.58
CA SER A 343 -6.50 1.84 -15.31
C SER A 343 -7.65 2.85 -15.44
N ILE A 344 -7.63 3.68 -16.49
CA ILE A 344 -8.65 4.72 -16.70
C ILE A 344 -9.99 4.10 -17.12
N VAL A 345 -9.97 3.20 -18.11
CA VAL A 345 -11.19 2.61 -18.68
C VAL A 345 -11.87 1.71 -17.66
N VAL A 346 -11.12 0.79 -17.04
CA VAL A 346 -11.68 -0.14 -16.05
C VAL A 346 -12.09 0.60 -14.79
N GLY A 347 -11.33 1.59 -14.32
CA GLY A 347 -11.75 2.43 -13.19
C GLY A 347 -13.11 3.10 -13.42
N ARG A 348 -13.32 3.70 -14.60
CA ARG A 348 -14.61 4.30 -14.98
C ARG A 348 -15.73 3.27 -15.11
N LEU A 349 -15.42 2.09 -15.65
CA LEU A 349 -16.38 0.98 -15.76
C LEU A 349 -16.84 0.53 -14.38
N LEU A 350 -15.92 0.30 -13.45
CA LEU A 350 -16.23 -0.11 -12.07
C LEU A 350 -17.09 0.91 -11.34
N ASP A 351 -16.83 2.21 -11.53
CA ASP A 351 -17.65 3.29 -10.96
C ASP A 351 -19.04 3.37 -11.58
N TYR A 352 -19.16 3.08 -12.87
CA TYR A 352 -20.45 3.00 -13.54
C TYR A 352 -21.25 1.80 -13.05
N GLU A 353 -20.65 0.60 -13.01
CA GLU A 353 -21.29 -0.64 -12.55
C GLU A 353 -21.75 -0.51 -11.09
N PHE A 354 -20.90 0.01 -10.21
CA PHE A 354 -21.24 0.23 -8.81
C PHE A 354 -22.42 1.20 -8.64
N ARG A 355 -22.43 2.34 -9.34
CA ARG A 355 -23.54 3.31 -9.28
C ARG A 355 -24.83 2.76 -9.90
N LYS A 356 -24.72 1.93 -10.92
CA LYS A 356 -25.86 1.24 -11.54
C LYS A 356 -26.46 0.22 -10.57
N PHE A 357 -25.61 -0.53 -9.87
CA PHE A 357 -26.03 -1.50 -8.87
C PHE A 357 -26.66 -0.82 -7.64
N ALA A 358 -26.04 0.23 -7.12
CA ALA A 358 -26.52 0.99 -5.97
C ALA A 358 -27.90 1.60 -6.23
N ARG A 359 -28.12 2.22 -7.41
CA ARG A 359 -29.42 2.82 -7.78
C ARG A 359 -30.54 1.80 -8.02
N LYS A 360 -30.19 0.56 -8.39
CA LYS A 360 -31.15 -0.54 -8.53
C LYS A 360 -31.49 -1.19 -7.20
N SER A 361 -30.65 -0.98 -6.19
CA SER A 361 -30.87 -1.45 -4.83
C SER A 361 -31.49 -0.33 -4.00
N ASP A 362 -32.07 -0.63 -2.86
CA ASP A 362 -32.75 0.35 -1.99
C ASP A 362 -31.78 1.35 -1.29
N TYR A 363 -30.55 1.44 -1.78
CA TYR A 363 -29.42 2.11 -1.17
C TYR A 363 -29.02 3.42 -1.87
N GLY A 364 -29.84 3.94 -2.79
CA GLY A 364 -29.67 5.26 -3.43
C GLY A 364 -28.34 5.43 -4.18
N ASP A 365 -27.69 6.59 -4.01
CA ASP A 365 -26.48 6.99 -4.76
C ASP A 365 -25.16 6.31 -4.30
N GLY A 366 -25.22 5.35 -3.36
CA GLY A 366 -24.06 4.51 -3.03
C GLY A 366 -23.02 5.14 -2.08
N ARG A 367 -23.17 6.42 -1.67
CA ARG A 367 -22.16 7.12 -0.86
C ARG A 367 -22.14 6.73 0.62
N SER A 368 -23.30 6.48 1.23
CA SER A 368 -23.44 5.99 2.62
C SER A 368 -23.27 4.48 2.75
N VAL A 369 -23.19 3.78 1.63
CA VAL A 369 -23.44 2.34 1.53
C VAL A 369 -22.18 1.50 1.77
N ARG A 370 -21.00 2.08 1.58
CA ARG A 370 -19.69 1.39 1.74
C ARG A 370 -19.42 0.94 3.17
N GLN A 371 -20.09 1.53 4.16
CA GLN A 371 -19.96 1.17 5.57
C GLN A 371 -21.08 0.24 6.05
N ASN A 372 -22.05 -0.08 5.19
CA ASN A 372 -23.13 -0.98 5.55
C ASN A 372 -22.71 -2.44 5.30
N PRO A 373 -22.58 -3.28 6.35
CA PRO A 373 -22.19 -4.67 6.20
C PRO A 373 -23.19 -5.51 5.37
N ASP A 374 -24.45 -5.08 5.28
CA ASP A 374 -25.51 -5.79 4.56
C ASP A 374 -25.56 -5.46 3.07
N PHE A 375 -24.84 -4.43 2.61
CA PHE A 375 -24.77 -4.13 1.19
C PHE A 375 -23.94 -5.20 0.45
N PRO A 376 -24.44 -5.84 -0.62
CA PRO A 376 -23.70 -6.88 -1.34
C PRO A 376 -22.58 -6.27 -2.23
N LEU A 377 -21.50 -5.84 -1.57
CA LEU A 377 -20.37 -5.13 -2.15
C LEU A 377 -19.66 -5.95 -3.22
N GLU A 378 -19.46 -7.24 -2.94
CA GLU A 378 -18.73 -8.17 -3.79
C GLU A 378 -19.46 -8.29 -5.14
N ARG A 379 -20.79 -8.46 -5.13
CA ARG A 379 -21.62 -8.47 -6.35
C ARG A 379 -21.60 -7.15 -7.10
N ALA A 380 -21.61 -6.02 -6.37
CA ALA A 380 -21.57 -4.70 -6.97
C ALA A 380 -20.24 -4.40 -7.69
N ARG A 381 -19.15 -5.06 -7.29
CA ARG A 381 -17.80 -4.86 -7.85
C ARG A 381 -17.38 -5.94 -8.86
N MET A 382 -17.84 -7.19 -8.71
CA MET A 382 -17.38 -8.36 -9.49
C MET A 382 -18.14 -8.62 -10.81
N SER A 383 -18.80 -7.62 -11.39
CA SER A 383 -19.56 -7.79 -12.64
C SER A 383 -18.64 -7.99 -13.86
N SER A 384 -17.65 -7.10 -14.03
CA SER A 384 -16.77 -7.08 -15.20
C SER A 384 -15.48 -7.89 -15.06
N VAL A 385 -15.14 -8.38 -13.85
CA VAL A 385 -13.86 -9.06 -13.57
C VAL A 385 -13.66 -10.33 -14.40
N TRP A 386 -14.71 -11.10 -14.65
CA TRP A 386 -14.63 -12.39 -15.35
C TRP A 386 -14.14 -12.24 -16.79
N TYR A 387 -14.60 -11.18 -17.47
CA TYR A 387 -14.16 -10.87 -18.83
C TYR A 387 -12.69 -10.48 -18.86
N LEU A 388 -12.24 -9.70 -17.86
CA LEU A 388 -10.83 -9.30 -17.76
C LEU A 388 -9.92 -10.50 -17.50
N VAL A 389 -10.28 -11.40 -16.57
CA VAL A 389 -9.49 -12.62 -16.32
C VAL A 389 -9.44 -13.50 -17.57
N ALA A 390 -10.56 -13.67 -18.27
CA ALA A 390 -10.61 -14.47 -19.50
C ALA A 390 -9.72 -13.89 -20.61
N VAL A 391 -9.75 -12.57 -20.81
CA VAL A 391 -8.89 -11.88 -21.80
C VAL A 391 -7.42 -12.05 -21.43
N VAL A 392 -7.03 -11.80 -20.17
CA VAL A 392 -5.64 -11.92 -19.72
C VAL A 392 -5.13 -13.36 -19.84
N ALA A 393 -5.94 -14.35 -19.47
CA ALA A 393 -5.57 -15.75 -19.58
C ALA A 393 -5.39 -16.18 -21.04
N ALA A 394 -6.32 -15.81 -21.92
CA ALA A 394 -6.21 -16.11 -23.35
C ALA A 394 -4.99 -15.42 -23.99
N ASP A 395 -4.79 -14.13 -23.70
CA ASP A 395 -3.65 -13.36 -24.18
C ASP A 395 -2.31 -13.95 -23.70
N THR A 396 -2.18 -14.28 -22.41
CA THR A 396 -0.95 -14.89 -21.85
C THR A 396 -0.64 -16.22 -22.49
N LEU A 397 -1.66 -17.04 -22.77
CA LEU A 397 -1.49 -18.31 -23.46
C LEU A 397 -0.98 -18.09 -24.88
N ILE A 398 -1.63 -17.19 -25.64
CA ILE A 398 -1.23 -16.87 -27.01
C ILE A 398 0.21 -16.32 -27.01
N PHE A 399 0.52 -15.38 -26.11
CA PHE A 399 1.83 -14.77 -25.96
C PHE A 399 2.94 -15.83 -25.83
N GLY A 400 2.76 -16.85 -24.99
CA GLY A 400 3.72 -17.93 -24.82
C GLY A 400 4.11 -18.67 -26.08
N TRP A 401 3.19 -18.79 -27.03
CA TRP A 401 3.38 -19.55 -28.26
C TRP A 401 3.80 -18.69 -29.47
N THR A 402 3.98 -17.38 -29.28
CA THR A 402 4.27 -16.42 -30.37
C THR A 402 5.73 -16.08 -30.61
N PHE A 403 6.64 -16.33 -29.66
CA PHE A 403 8.06 -16.04 -29.88
C PHE A 403 8.73 -17.12 -30.71
N ARG A 404 8.75 -16.91 -32.02
CA ARG A 404 9.49 -17.72 -33.00
C ARG A 404 10.20 -16.77 -33.96
N ALA A 405 11.40 -17.12 -34.42
CA ALA A 405 12.23 -16.24 -35.27
C ALA A 405 11.54 -15.75 -36.56
N ASN A 406 10.53 -16.47 -37.06
CA ASN A 406 9.80 -16.13 -38.30
C ASN A 406 8.52 -15.31 -38.06
N ILE A 407 8.16 -14.99 -36.81
CA ILE A 407 6.96 -14.21 -36.49
C ILE A 407 7.35 -12.72 -36.42
N SER A 408 6.48 -11.84 -36.92
CA SER A 408 6.72 -10.39 -36.87
C SER A 408 6.71 -9.89 -35.43
N ILE A 409 7.64 -8.99 -35.09
CA ILE A 409 7.72 -8.27 -33.80
C ILE A 409 6.41 -7.55 -33.46
N ALA A 410 5.60 -7.19 -34.46
CA ALA A 410 4.30 -6.55 -34.22
C ALA A 410 3.35 -7.41 -33.37
N VAL A 411 3.38 -8.74 -33.53
CA VAL A 411 2.50 -9.66 -32.80
C VAL A 411 2.73 -9.60 -31.28
N PRO A 412 3.94 -9.85 -30.75
CA PRO A 412 4.19 -9.75 -29.32
C PRO A 412 3.97 -8.34 -28.77
N LEU A 413 4.14 -7.27 -29.56
CA LEU A 413 3.84 -5.89 -29.11
C LEU A 413 2.34 -5.64 -28.91
N VAL A 414 1.49 -6.16 -29.80
CA VAL A 414 0.03 -6.05 -29.67
C VAL A 414 -0.46 -6.85 -28.46
N LEU A 415 0.04 -8.08 -28.29
CA LEU A 415 -0.29 -8.90 -27.13
C LEU A 415 0.18 -8.24 -25.84
N LEU A 416 1.37 -7.66 -25.84
CA LEU A 416 1.86 -6.90 -24.70
C LEU A 416 0.94 -5.72 -24.34
N PHE A 417 0.41 -4.97 -25.31
CA PHE A 417 -0.60 -3.94 -25.04
C PHE A 417 -1.87 -4.52 -24.38
N ILE A 418 -2.42 -5.61 -24.93
CA ILE A 418 -3.63 -6.27 -24.41
C ILE A 418 -3.39 -6.77 -22.98
N ASN A 419 -2.22 -7.36 -22.75
CA ASN A 419 -1.77 -7.83 -21.44
C ASN A 419 -1.71 -6.69 -20.42
N GLY A 420 -1.02 -5.59 -20.77
CA GLY A 420 -0.90 -4.41 -19.92
C GLY A 420 -2.25 -3.81 -19.56
N PHE A 421 -3.17 -3.73 -20.53
CA PHE A 421 -4.56 -3.29 -20.33
C PHE A 421 -5.30 -4.21 -19.35
N GLY A 422 -5.31 -5.51 -19.61
CA GLY A 422 -6.07 -6.48 -18.84
C GLY A 422 -5.56 -6.63 -17.41
N ILE A 423 -4.26 -6.81 -17.22
CA ILE A 423 -3.64 -6.96 -15.90
C ILE A 423 -3.82 -5.69 -15.05
N THR A 424 -3.57 -4.50 -15.62
CA THR A 424 -3.76 -3.26 -14.87
C THR A 424 -5.23 -3.03 -14.52
N GLY A 425 -6.14 -3.46 -15.40
CA GLY A 425 -7.57 -3.51 -15.11
C GLY A 425 -7.90 -4.37 -13.89
N LEU A 426 -7.36 -5.60 -13.83
CA LEU A 426 -7.52 -6.51 -12.70
C LEU A 426 -6.95 -5.92 -11.40
N PHE A 427 -5.74 -5.35 -11.44
CA PHE A 427 -5.16 -4.66 -10.27
C PHE A 427 -6.00 -3.48 -9.81
N THR A 428 -6.57 -2.72 -10.74
CA THR A 428 -7.45 -1.59 -10.40
C THR A 428 -8.72 -2.11 -9.70
N PHE A 429 -9.32 -3.18 -10.21
CA PHE A 429 -10.47 -3.83 -9.60
C PHE A 429 -10.17 -4.32 -8.18
N GLU A 430 -9.12 -5.12 -8.00
CA GLU A 430 -8.78 -5.71 -6.69
C GLU A 430 -8.38 -4.63 -5.69
N GLN A 431 -7.63 -3.61 -6.10
CA GLN A 431 -7.28 -2.49 -5.22
C GLN A 431 -8.52 -1.72 -4.76
N VAL A 432 -9.51 -1.49 -5.64
CA VAL A 432 -10.77 -0.84 -5.26
C VAL A 432 -11.56 -1.72 -4.30
N LEU A 433 -11.66 -3.03 -4.57
CA LEU A 433 -12.36 -3.97 -3.71
C LEU A 433 -11.73 -4.03 -2.30
N LEU A 434 -10.40 -4.16 -2.21
CA LEU A 434 -9.67 -4.21 -0.95
C LEU A 434 -9.87 -2.94 -0.10
N VAL A 435 -9.82 -1.76 -0.74
CA VAL A 435 -10.06 -0.49 -0.03
C VAL A 435 -11.51 -0.37 0.42
N ASP A 436 -12.47 -0.85 -0.37
CA ASP A 436 -13.89 -0.85 0.03
C ASP A 436 -14.21 -1.91 1.10
N LEU A 437 -13.50 -3.05 1.14
CA LEU A 437 -13.62 -4.08 2.18
C LEU A 437 -13.10 -3.59 3.55
N TYR A 438 -12.15 -2.65 3.53
CA TYR A 438 -11.46 -2.22 4.74
C TYR A 438 -11.09 -0.71 4.71
N PRO A 439 -12.11 0.19 4.68
CA PRO A 439 -11.93 1.61 4.37
C PRO A 439 -11.27 2.44 5.48
N GLN A 440 -11.32 1.96 6.72
CA GLN A 440 -10.74 2.66 7.87
C GLN A 440 -9.22 2.54 7.93
N GLU A 441 -8.64 1.52 7.30
CA GLU A 441 -7.20 1.25 7.31
C GLU A 441 -6.67 1.03 5.89
N SER A 442 -7.10 1.87 4.94
CA SER A 442 -6.75 1.75 3.52
C SER A 442 -5.24 1.70 3.26
N ALA A 443 -4.43 2.34 4.10
CA ALA A 443 -2.97 2.30 4.01
C ALA A 443 -2.41 0.91 4.39
N SER A 444 -2.85 0.33 5.51
CA SER A 444 -2.41 -1.00 5.97
C SER A 444 -2.84 -2.11 5.00
N VAL A 445 -4.03 -1.99 4.41
CA VAL A 445 -4.53 -2.92 3.37
C VAL A 445 -3.70 -2.82 2.10
N THR A 446 -3.34 -1.60 1.69
CA THR A 446 -2.46 -1.39 0.53
C THR A 446 -1.07 -1.97 0.79
N ALA A 447 -0.55 -1.86 2.01
CA ALA A 447 0.72 -2.49 2.39
C ALA A 447 0.64 -4.02 2.41
N ALA A 448 -0.43 -4.60 2.97
CA ALA A 448 -0.70 -6.04 2.92
C ALA A 448 -0.82 -6.56 1.48
N ASN A 449 -1.50 -5.80 0.61
CA ASN A 449 -1.61 -6.09 -0.80
C ASN A 449 -0.25 -6.13 -1.49
N ASN A 450 0.57 -5.11 -1.22
CA ASN A 450 1.90 -5.03 -1.77
C ASN A 450 2.80 -6.18 -1.27
N LEU A 451 2.69 -6.58 -0.01
CA LEU A 451 3.43 -7.72 0.55
C LEU A 451 3.14 -9.00 -0.21
N VAL A 452 1.87 -9.40 -0.29
CA VAL A 452 1.48 -10.69 -0.88
C VAL A 452 1.86 -10.73 -2.37
N ARG A 453 1.51 -9.69 -3.12
CA ARG A 453 1.79 -9.65 -4.56
C ARG A 453 3.28 -9.64 -4.87
N CYS A 454 4.08 -8.85 -4.15
CA CYS A 454 5.51 -8.75 -4.44
C CYS A 454 6.26 -10.04 -4.07
N LEU A 455 5.86 -10.73 -3.00
CA LEU A 455 6.47 -12.03 -2.64
C LEU A 455 6.13 -13.13 -3.65
N LEU A 456 4.87 -13.22 -4.08
CA LEU A 456 4.47 -14.18 -5.11
C LEU A 456 5.07 -13.82 -6.48
N GLY A 457 5.17 -12.53 -6.80
CA GLY A 457 5.84 -12.05 -8.00
C GLY A 457 7.33 -12.39 -8.00
N ALA A 458 8.01 -12.21 -6.86
CA ALA A 458 9.41 -12.57 -6.69
C ALA A 458 9.63 -14.07 -6.91
N ALA A 459 8.76 -14.92 -6.36
CA ALA A 459 8.83 -16.36 -6.55
C ALA A 459 8.74 -16.75 -8.03
N GLY A 460 7.81 -16.15 -8.79
CA GLY A 460 7.70 -16.42 -10.23
C GLY A 460 8.86 -15.87 -11.05
N SER A 461 9.31 -14.63 -10.78
CA SER A 461 10.43 -14.03 -11.50
C SER A 461 11.75 -14.75 -11.27
N ALA A 462 11.95 -15.36 -10.10
CA ALA A 462 13.16 -16.08 -9.75
C ALA A 462 13.38 -17.35 -10.60
N VAL A 463 12.28 -17.96 -11.07
CA VAL A 463 12.32 -19.27 -11.75
C VAL A 463 11.95 -19.18 -13.23
N VAL A 464 11.34 -18.10 -13.70
CA VAL A 464 10.78 -18.01 -15.06
C VAL A 464 11.79 -18.34 -16.15
N ASP A 465 13.00 -17.77 -16.12
CA ASP A 465 14.02 -18.01 -17.15
C ASP A 465 14.61 -19.43 -17.08
N ARG A 466 14.72 -20.02 -15.88
CA ARG A 466 15.08 -21.43 -15.71
C ARG A 466 14.06 -22.35 -16.35
N VAL A 467 12.78 -22.07 -16.11
CA VAL A 467 11.68 -22.86 -16.65
C VAL A 467 11.61 -22.69 -18.18
N ILE A 468 11.75 -21.46 -18.70
CA ILE A 468 11.85 -21.21 -20.15
C ILE A 468 12.99 -22.02 -20.78
N SER A 469 14.16 -22.03 -20.15
CA SER A 469 15.33 -22.78 -20.65
C SER A 469 15.12 -24.30 -20.62
N ALA A 470 14.34 -24.81 -19.66
CA ALA A 470 14.12 -26.24 -19.47
C ALA A 470 12.98 -26.82 -20.33
N ILE A 471 11.83 -26.15 -20.41
CA ILE A 471 10.61 -26.68 -21.06
C ILE A 471 10.11 -25.82 -22.24
N GLY A 472 10.81 -24.72 -22.53
CA GLY A 472 10.45 -23.80 -23.61
C GLY A 472 9.33 -22.84 -23.22
N MET A 473 9.24 -21.75 -23.99
CA MET A 473 8.36 -20.63 -23.69
C MET A 473 6.87 -20.97 -23.68
N GLY A 474 6.40 -21.72 -24.67
CA GLY A 474 4.99 -22.08 -24.81
C GLY A 474 4.44 -22.75 -23.56
N TRP A 475 5.17 -23.75 -23.06
CA TRP A 475 4.79 -24.46 -21.84
C TRP A 475 4.92 -23.60 -20.59
N THR A 476 5.97 -22.78 -20.46
CA THR A 476 6.10 -21.85 -19.33
C THR A 476 4.88 -20.95 -19.20
N TYR A 477 4.47 -20.28 -20.26
CA TYR A 477 3.33 -19.37 -20.19
C TYR A 477 1.97 -20.09 -20.19
N THR A 478 1.92 -21.36 -20.60
CA THR A 478 0.75 -22.22 -20.33
C THR A 478 0.59 -22.46 -18.83
N ILE A 479 1.68 -22.71 -18.10
CA ILE A 479 1.67 -22.82 -16.63
C ILE A 479 1.28 -21.49 -15.98
N VAL A 480 1.83 -20.37 -16.46
CA VAL A 480 1.45 -19.03 -15.98
C VAL A 480 -0.03 -18.76 -16.22
N THR A 481 -0.58 -19.16 -17.36
CA THR A 481 -2.01 -19.05 -17.66
C THR A 481 -2.85 -19.86 -16.69
N ALA A 482 -2.47 -21.11 -16.41
CA ALA A 482 -3.16 -21.95 -15.43
C ALA A 482 -3.16 -21.29 -14.03
N MET A 483 -2.04 -20.69 -13.64
CA MET A 483 -1.92 -19.95 -12.38
C MET A 483 -2.83 -18.71 -12.34
N ILE A 484 -2.96 -17.96 -13.44
CA ILE A 484 -3.92 -16.85 -13.55
C ILE A 484 -5.35 -17.37 -13.43
N LEU A 485 -5.68 -18.51 -14.07
CA LEU A 485 -7.01 -19.12 -13.98
C LEU A 485 -7.34 -19.62 -12.57
N LEU A 486 -6.35 -19.92 -11.71
CA LEU A 486 -6.58 -20.23 -10.29
C LEU A 486 -7.10 -19.02 -9.49
N SER A 487 -7.01 -17.80 -10.01
CA SER A 487 -7.69 -16.64 -9.41
C SER A 487 -9.22 -16.75 -9.51
N ILE A 488 -9.77 -17.44 -10.52
CA ILE A 488 -11.22 -17.58 -10.73
C ILE A 488 -11.91 -18.24 -9.54
N PRO A 489 -11.53 -19.46 -9.07
CA PRO A 489 -12.18 -20.08 -7.92
C PRO A 489 -12.04 -19.25 -6.64
N LEU A 490 -10.93 -18.52 -6.46
CA LEU A 490 -10.74 -17.60 -5.33
C LEU A 490 -11.74 -16.44 -5.38
N LEU A 491 -11.89 -15.79 -6.53
CA LEU A 491 -12.85 -14.71 -6.74
C LEU A 491 -14.30 -15.22 -6.64
N ILE A 492 -14.60 -16.45 -7.06
CA ILE A 492 -15.92 -17.07 -6.89
C ILE A 492 -16.20 -17.31 -5.41
N ALA A 493 -15.22 -17.82 -4.65
CA ALA A 493 -15.36 -18.00 -3.21
C ALA A 493 -15.68 -16.68 -2.51
N GLU A 494 -15.01 -15.60 -2.89
CA GLU A 494 -15.31 -14.26 -2.39
C GLU A 494 -16.69 -13.75 -2.83
N LEU A 495 -17.10 -13.97 -4.08
CA LEU A 495 -18.44 -13.60 -4.56
C LEU A 495 -19.56 -14.30 -3.76
N LEU A 496 -19.36 -15.56 -3.38
CA LEU A 496 -20.36 -16.39 -2.71
C LEU A 496 -20.37 -16.22 -1.19
N CYS A 497 -19.18 -16.04 -0.58
CA CYS A 497 -18.99 -16.08 0.87
C CYS A 497 -18.49 -14.76 1.48
N GLY A 498 -17.97 -13.83 0.67
CA GLY A 498 -17.34 -12.58 1.13
C GLY A 498 -18.22 -11.75 2.05
N GLN A 499 -19.49 -11.55 1.68
CA GLN A 499 -20.45 -10.81 2.51
C GLN A 499 -20.64 -11.45 3.90
N LYS A 500 -20.67 -12.80 3.97
CA LYS A 500 -20.80 -13.53 5.24
C LYS A 500 -19.55 -13.36 6.10
N TRP A 501 -18.37 -13.48 5.50
CA TRP A 501 -17.10 -13.31 6.21
C TRP A 501 -16.91 -11.88 6.73
N ARG A 502 -17.27 -10.88 5.91
CA ARG A 502 -17.22 -9.48 6.30
C ARG A 502 -18.17 -9.17 7.44
N ARG A 503 -19.41 -9.69 7.39
CA ARG A 503 -20.39 -9.53 8.48
C ARG A 503 -19.88 -10.14 9.79
N ALA A 504 -19.37 -11.36 9.75
CA ALA A 504 -18.80 -12.02 10.92
C ALA A 504 -17.61 -11.24 11.51
N ARG A 505 -16.79 -10.59 10.66
CA ARG A 505 -15.72 -9.69 11.14
C ARG A 505 -16.30 -8.47 11.86
N PHE A 506 -17.30 -7.80 11.28
CA PHE A 506 -17.93 -6.64 11.92
C PHE A 506 -18.55 -7.00 13.28
N GLU A 507 -19.25 -8.12 13.37
CA GLU A 507 -19.83 -8.60 14.63
C GLU A 507 -18.73 -8.86 15.69
N LYS A 508 -17.62 -9.51 15.30
CA LYS A 508 -16.48 -9.75 16.19
C LYS A 508 -15.82 -8.47 16.69
N LEU A 509 -15.67 -7.45 15.83
CA LEU A 509 -15.13 -6.15 16.24
C LEU A 509 -16.05 -5.44 17.24
N GLN A 510 -17.37 -5.55 17.06
CA GLN A 510 -18.37 -5.04 18.00
C GLN A 510 -18.39 -5.74 19.35
N GLU A 511 -18.12 -7.03 19.39
CA GLU A 511 -17.99 -7.77 20.64
C GLU A 511 -16.74 -7.34 21.41
N LEU A 512 -15.60 -7.25 20.73
CA LEU A 512 -14.35 -6.78 21.34
C LEU A 512 -14.49 -5.36 21.90
N SER A 513 -15.09 -4.44 21.15
CA SER A 513 -15.28 -3.05 21.59
C SER A 513 -16.24 -2.91 22.78
N LYS A 514 -17.18 -3.85 22.93
CA LYS A 514 -18.07 -3.94 24.10
C LYS A 514 -17.34 -4.51 25.30
N ASP A 515 -16.50 -5.52 25.11
CA ASP A 515 -15.71 -6.14 26.18
C ASP A 515 -14.63 -5.19 26.71
N GLU A 516 -14.00 -4.40 25.83
CA GLU A 516 -13.10 -3.29 26.18
C GLU A 516 -13.81 -2.28 27.09
N ARG A 517 -14.97 -1.76 26.65
CA ARG A 517 -15.76 -0.81 27.44
C ARG A 517 -16.23 -1.39 28.77
N ARG A 518 -16.51 -2.70 28.82
CA ARG A 518 -16.83 -3.41 30.07
C ARG A 518 -15.62 -3.58 30.98
N ALA A 519 -14.41 -3.73 30.43
CA ALA A 519 -13.18 -3.80 31.20
C ALA A 519 -12.79 -2.42 31.76
N GLU A 520 -12.94 -1.36 30.97
CA GLU A 520 -12.70 0.03 31.38
C GLU A 520 -13.77 0.56 32.34
N GLY A 521 -15.02 0.10 32.21
CA GLY A 521 -16.13 0.45 33.10
C GLY A 521 -16.16 -0.27 34.44
N LYS A 522 -15.24 -1.21 34.71
CA LYS A 522 -15.09 -1.81 36.05
C LYS A 522 -14.15 -0.92 36.88
N PRO A 523 -14.58 -0.40 38.04
CA PRO A 523 -13.66 0.33 38.92
C PRO A 523 -12.51 -0.61 39.32
N GLU A 524 -11.27 -0.15 39.19
CA GLU A 524 -10.10 -0.83 39.75
C GLU A 524 -10.38 -1.08 41.23
N ARG A 525 -10.61 -2.33 41.62
CA ARG A 525 -10.52 -2.74 43.03
C ARG A 525 -9.04 -2.69 43.43
N ALA A 526 -8.56 -1.51 43.77
CA ALA A 526 -7.30 -1.33 44.43
C ALA A 526 -7.40 -1.97 45.83
N LYS A 527 -6.82 -3.16 46.00
CA LYS A 527 -6.61 -3.74 47.33
C LYS A 527 -5.52 -2.93 48.03
N ASN A 528 -5.88 -2.16 49.05
CA ASN A 528 -4.89 -1.67 49.99
C ASN A 528 -4.34 -2.85 50.81
N GLY A 529 -3.08 -2.74 51.25
CA GLY A 529 -2.30 -3.78 51.94
C GLY A 529 -2.84 -4.28 53.30
N LYS A 530 -4.14 -4.14 53.57
CA LYS A 530 -4.87 -4.70 54.73
C LYS A 530 -6.14 -5.49 54.38
N GLY A 531 -6.51 -5.62 53.10
CA GLY A 531 -7.55 -6.59 52.69
C GLY A 531 -9.00 -6.23 53.04
N GLU A 532 -9.37 -4.95 53.08
CA GLU A 532 -10.78 -4.53 53.16
C GLU A 532 -11.21 -3.82 51.86
N ASP A 533 -12.40 -4.19 51.36
CA ASP A 533 -13.05 -3.61 50.19
C ASP A 533 -13.59 -2.21 50.56
N VAL A 534 -13.14 -1.16 49.87
CA VAL A 534 -13.71 0.19 50.00
C VAL A 534 -14.47 0.53 48.71
N GLU A 535 -15.79 0.68 48.80
CA GLU A 535 -16.59 1.30 47.73
C GLU A 535 -16.35 2.80 47.71
N ILE A 536 -15.89 3.33 46.57
CA ILE A 536 -15.86 4.77 46.30
C ILE A 536 -17.20 5.13 45.65
N PRO A 537 -17.98 6.10 46.17
CA PRO A 537 -19.25 6.48 45.57
C PRO A 537 -19.03 7.04 44.16
N GLY A 538 -19.71 6.46 43.18
CA GLY A 538 -19.59 6.81 41.77
C GLY A 538 -20.06 8.22 41.47
N ALA A 539 -19.35 8.88 40.55
CA ALA A 539 -19.86 10.04 39.84
C ALA A 539 -21.11 9.64 39.06
N ALA A 540 -22.23 10.27 39.39
CA ALA A 540 -23.53 10.01 38.79
C ALA A 540 -23.50 10.22 37.27
N SER A 541 -23.99 9.22 36.55
CA SER A 541 -24.40 9.28 35.14
C SER A 541 -25.54 10.30 34.99
N PRO A 542 -25.50 11.24 34.03
CA PRO A 542 -26.65 12.06 33.72
C PRO A 542 -27.49 11.32 32.68
N ASP A 543 -28.45 10.48 33.11
CA ASP A 543 -29.57 10.01 32.29
C ASP A 543 -30.52 9.13 33.14
N ALA A 544 -31.45 9.77 33.86
CA ALA A 544 -32.72 9.18 34.30
C ALA A 544 -33.58 10.24 35.00
N GLU A 545 -34.47 10.92 34.28
CA GLU A 545 -35.76 11.41 34.80
C GLU A 545 -36.58 12.07 33.66
N ILE A 546 -37.25 11.25 32.86
CA ILE A 546 -38.48 11.65 32.18
C ILE A 546 -39.43 10.45 32.27
N ASP A 547 -40.20 10.37 33.36
CA ASP A 547 -41.63 10.06 33.28
C ASP A 547 -42.30 10.13 34.67
N GLY A 548 -43.47 10.77 34.71
CA GLY A 548 -44.51 10.45 35.69
C GLY A 548 -44.74 11.44 36.83
N ALA A 549 -45.45 12.55 36.57
CA ALA A 549 -46.28 13.18 37.59
C ALA A 549 -47.50 13.86 36.96
N ASN A 550 -48.59 13.10 36.86
CA ASN A 550 -49.93 13.59 36.58
C ASN A 550 -50.78 13.31 37.82
N SER A 551 -51.02 14.31 38.67
CA SER A 551 -52.21 14.39 39.53
C SER A 551 -52.30 15.73 40.27
N GLU A 552 -53.32 16.50 39.88
CA GLU A 552 -54.21 17.27 40.77
C GLU A 552 -53.64 18.34 41.71
N HIS A 553 -53.83 19.62 41.35
CA HIS A 553 -54.69 20.48 42.17
C HIS A 553 -55.41 21.57 41.38
N LYS A 554 -56.67 21.70 41.78
CA LYS A 554 -57.81 22.44 41.26
C LYS A 554 -57.91 23.74 42.07
N LYS A 555 -58.18 24.89 41.43
CA LYS A 555 -59.20 25.88 41.82
C LYS A 555 -59.04 27.24 41.13
N GLU A 556 -60.21 27.69 40.67
CA GLU A 556 -60.67 29.05 40.31
C GLU A 556 -60.20 29.67 39.00
#